data_AF-A0A6P6YD27-F1
#
_entry.id   AF-A0A6P6YD27-F1
#
_cell.length_a   1.000
_cell.length_b   1.000
_cell.length_c   1.000
_cell.angle_alpha   90.00
_cell.angle_beta   90.00
_cell.angle_gamma   90.00
#
_symmetry.space_group_name_H-M   'P 1'
#
loop_
_entity.id
_entity.type
_entity.pdbx_description
1 polymer ?
#
loop_
_entity_poly.entity_id
_entity_poly.type
_entity_poly.pdbx_seq_one_letter_code
_entity_poly.pdbx_strand_id
1 'polypeptide(L)'
;MSLSTKQFRSIRTFENKFVYMDVQLCFTIKQSTIEVREYKLIIMKAIDSLLGEIGSKIQFDIVKYCCKDFRAIIRLLARDYVKLHLCLSLLNEWKDSRCQFIIHKV
;
A
#
# COMPACT_ATOMS: atom_id res chain seq x y z
N MET A 1 -31.04 36.30 -30.71
CA MET A 1 -30.26 35.15 -30.22
C MET A 1 -29.06 35.68 -29.43
N SER A 2 -29.02 35.49 -28.12
CA SER A 2 -27.84 35.82 -27.32
C SER A 2 -27.62 34.70 -26.31
N LEU A 3 -26.72 33.77 -26.65
CA LEU A 3 -26.29 32.71 -25.75
C LEU A 3 -25.43 33.33 -24.65
N SER A 4 -25.95 33.31 -23.41
CA SER A 4 -25.18 33.65 -22.21
C SER A 4 -24.14 32.56 -21.96
N THR A 5 -22.88 32.84 -22.25
CA THR A 5 -21.76 31.95 -21.94
C THR A 5 -21.46 32.04 -20.44
N LYS A 6 -22.03 31.13 -19.64
CA LYS A 6 -21.70 31.03 -18.21
C LYS A 6 -20.38 30.28 -18.04
N GLN A 7 -19.36 30.97 -17.54
CA GLN A 7 -18.07 30.38 -17.21
C GLN A 7 -18.11 29.89 -15.75
N PHE A 8 -17.95 28.58 -15.55
CA PHE A 8 -17.93 27.97 -14.22
C PHE A 8 -16.48 27.73 -13.77
N ARG A 9 -16.11 28.32 -12.63
CA ARG A 9 -14.84 28.03 -11.95
C ARG A 9 -15.14 27.15 -10.74
N SER A 10 -14.75 25.88 -10.79
CA SER A 10 -14.76 25.02 -9.61
C SER A 10 -13.36 24.92 -9.04
N ILE A 11 -13.19 25.32 -7.79
CA ILE A 11 -11.97 25.02 -7.01
C ILE A 11 -12.26 23.71 -6.29
N ARG A 12 -11.60 22.63 -6.69
CA ARG A 12 -11.65 21.37 -5.96
C ARG A 12 -10.59 21.43 -4.87
N THR A 13 -10.99 21.66 -3.62
CA THR A 13 -10.17 21.33 -2.46
C THR A 13 -10.05 19.81 -2.44
N PHE A 14 -8.93 19.29 -2.94
CA PHE A 14 -8.77 17.88 -3.25
C PHE A 14 -8.59 17.09 -1.94
N GLU A 15 -9.70 16.63 -1.34
CA GLU A 15 -9.65 15.57 -0.34
C GLU A 15 -9.30 14.28 -1.05
N ASN A 16 -8.00 14.05 -1.23
CA ASN A 16 -7.51 12.87 -1.92
C ASN A 16 -7.85 11.64 -1.07
N LYS A 17 -8.97 10.98 -1.36
CA LYS A 17 -9.48 9.87 -0.55
C LYS A 17 -8.51 8.70 -0.50
N PHE A 18 -7.70 8.54 -1.55
CA PHE A 18 -6.77 7.43 -1.72
C PHE A 18 -5.33 7.91 -1.90
N VAL A 19 -4.41 7.09 -1.43
CA VAL A 19 -2.96 7.20 -1.63
C VAL A 19 -2.46 5.94 -2.33
N TYR A 20 -1.41 6.07 -3.13
CA TYR A 20 -0.80 4.98 -3.89
C TYR A 20 0.66 4.83 -3.52
N MET A 21 1.02 3.69 -2.94
CA MET A 21 2.39 3.42 -2.52
C MET A 21 3.05 2.45 -3.47
N ASP A 22 4.25 2.78 -3.91
CA ASP A 22 5.15 1.88 -4.63
C ASP A 22 6.08 1.20 -3.62
N VAL A 23 5.87 -0.09 -3.40
CA VAL A 23 6.46 -0.83 -2.30
C VAL A 23 7.11 -2.10 -2.81
N GLN A 24 8.35 -2.34 -2.40
CA GLN A 24 9.10 -3.54 -2.70
C GLN A 24 9.33 -4.37 -1.42
N LEU A 25 9.18 -5.69 -1.50
CA LEU A 25 9.56 -6.61 -0.44
C LEU A 25 10.93 -7.22 -0.75
N CYS A 26 11.90 -7.01 0.12
CA CYS A 26 13.25 -7.53 -0.03
C CYS A 26 13.52 -8.61 1.01
N PHE A 27 14.08 -9.74 0.60
CA PHE A 27 14.55 -10.79 1.51
C PHE A 27 16.07 -10.77 1.60
N THR A 28 16.61 -11.06 2.79
CA THR A 28 18.06 -11.20 2.97
C THR A 28 18.60 -12.44 2.25
N ILE A 29 17.81 -13.53 2.25
CA ILE A 29 18.12 -14.78 1.56
C ILE A 29 17.23 -14.84 0.32
N LYS A 30 17.78 -15.30 -0.82
CA LYS A 30 16.98 -15.51 -2.03
C LYS A 30 15.83 -16.46 -1.72
N GLN A 31 14.61 -15.96 -1.81
CA GLN A 31 13.40 -16.77 -1.73
C GLN A 31 12.94 -17.17 -3.13
N SER A 32 12.17 -18.26 -3.19
CA SER A 32 11.38 -18.62 -4.35
C SER A 32 10.39 -17.50 -4.72
N THR A 33 9.87 -17.56 -5.94
CA THR A 33 8.88 -16.59 -6.41
C THR A 33 7.68 -16.53 -5.46
N ILE A 34 7.36 -15.34 -4.98
CA ILE A 34 6.19 -15.06 -4.15
C ILE A 34 5.02 -14.69 -5.07
N GLU A 35 3.86 -15.28 -4.80
CA GLU A 35 2.63 -14.91 -5.50
C GLU A 35 1.98 -13.67 -4.87
N VAL A 36 1.15 -12.96 -5.65
CA VAL A 36 0.38 -11.78 -5.18
C VAL A 36 -0.39 -12.07 -3.89
N ARG A 37 -0.96 -13.27 -3.77
CA ARG A 37 -1.75 -13.69 -2.61
C ARG A 37 -0.90 -13.77 -1.35
N GLU A 38 0.29 -14.35 -1.47
CA GLU A 38 1.24 -14.44 -0.37
C GLU A 38 1.79 -13.07 -0.01
N TYR A 39 2.13 -12.23 -0.99
CA TYR A 39 2.52 -10.84 -0.74
C TYR A 39 1.44 -10.08 0.04
N LYS A 40 0.16 -10.27 -0.32
CA LYS A 40 -0.97 -9.69 0.42
C LYS A 40 -1.05 -10.22 1.86
N LEU A 41 -0.84 -11.53 2.05
CA LEU A 41 -0.82 -12.15 3.38
C LEU A 41 0.29 -11.59 4.27
N ILE A 42 1.47 -11.33 3.71
CA ILE A 42 2.59 -10.71 4.43
C ILE A 42 2.20 -9.33 4.95
N ILE A 43 1.56 -8.51 4.12
CA ILE A 43 1.05 -7.19 4.53
C ILE A 43 -0.01 -7.33 5.63
N MET A 44 -0.96 -8.26 5.47
CA MET A 44 -1.99 -8.50 6.48
C MET A 44 -1.37 -8.95 7.82
N LYS A 45 -0.34 -9.79 7.78
CA LYS A 45 0.42 -10.20 8.97
C LYS A 45 1.12 -9.02 9.64
N ALA A 46 1.73 -8.13 8.86
CA ALA A 46 2.38 -6.93 9.39
C ALA A 46 1.36 -6.03 10.13
N ILE A 47 0.19 -5.81 9.52
CA ILE A 47 -0.90 -5.05 10.11
C ILE A 47 -1.37 -5.70 11.42
N ASP A 48 -1.62 -7.00 11.39
CA ASP A 48 -2.09 -7.77 12.55
C ASP A 48 -1.07 -7.79 13.69
N SER A 49 0.22 -7.95 13.38
CA SER A 49 1.29 -7.97 14.40
C SER A 49 1.44 -6.66 15.16
N LEU A 50 1.10 -5.52 14.55
CA LEU A 50 1.28 -4.20 15.17
C LEU A 50 -0.02 -3.63 15.73
N LEU A 51 -1.13 -3.80 15.01
CA LEU A 51 -2.42 -3.15 15.33
C LEU A 51 -3.48 -4.15 15.80
N GLY A 52 -3.21 -5.45 15.72
CA GLY A 52 -4.15 -6.52 16.05
C GLY A 52 -5.49 -6.35 15.33
N GLU A 53 -6.57 -6.62 16.05
CA GLU A 53 -7.94 -6.53 15.54
C GLU A 53 -8.31 -5.14 14.99
N ILE A 54 -7.72 -4.07 15.50
CA ILE A 54 -7.97 -2.70 15.01
C ILE A 54 -7.43 -2.54 13.59
N GLY A 55 -6.32 -3.20 13.28
CA GLY A 55 -5.68 -3.21 11.97
C GLY A 55 -6.54 -3.81 10.86
N SER A 56 -7.45 -4.73 11.20
CA SER A 56 -8.38 -5.36 10.25
C SER A 56 -9.27 -4.36 9.49
N LYS A 57 -9.47 -3.16 10.04
CA LYS A 57 -10.25 -2.08 9.41
C LYS A 57 -9.49 -1.35 8.30
N ILE A 58 -8.17 -1.54 8.19
CA ILE A 58 -7.35 -0.93 7.14
C ILE A 58 -7.65 -1.65 5.83
N GLN A 59 -8.32 -0.95 4.93
CA GLN A 59 -8.60 -1.45 3.59
C GLN A 59 -7.50 -1.03 2.63
N PHE A 60 -6.93 -2.00 1.92
CA PHE A 60 -5.95 -1.78 0.87
C PHE A 60 -6.12 -2.77 -0.28
N ASP A 61 -5.74 -2.33 -1.47
CA ASP A 61 -5.74 -3.11 -2.69
C ASP A 61 -4.35 -3.16 -3.30
N ILE A 62 -3.98 -4.28 -3.91
CA ILE A 62 -2.78 -4.38 -4.74
C ILE A 62 -3.21 -4.13 -6.18
N VAL A 63 -2.83 -2.97 -6.73
CA VAL A 63 -3.19 -2.53 -8.08
C VAL A 63 -2.34 -3.22 -9.13
N LYS A 64 -1.05 -3.38 -8.84
CA LYS A 64 -0.08 -4.02 -9.72
C LYS A 64 0.94 -4.77 -8.88
N TYR A 65 1.39 -5.93 -9.36
CA TYR A 65 2.42 -6.73 -8.71
C TYR A 65 3.42 -7.25 -9.73
N CYS A 66 4.70 -7.15 -9.41
CA CYS A 66 5.80 -7.75 -10.15
C CYS A 66 6.42 -8.86 -9.29
N CYS A 67 6.25 -10.11 -9.70
CA CYS A 67 6.80 -11.29 -9.01
C CYS A 67 8.32 -11.43 -9.11
N LYS A 68 8.98 -10.77 -10.09
CA LYS A 68 10.45 -10.81 -10.23
C LYS A 68 11.15 -10.01 -9.13
N ASP A 69 10.60 -8.85 -8.79
CA ASP A 69 11.21 -7.90 -7.87
C ASP A 69 10.47 -7.81 -6.53
N PHE A 70 9.38 -8.56 -6.39
CA PHE A 70 8.42 -8.46 -5.28
C PHE A 70 7.95 -7.02 -5.02
N ARG A 71 7.72 -6.28 -6.11
CA ARG A 71 7.32 -4.87 -6.09
C ARG A 71 5.85 -4.73 -6.45
N ALA A 72 5.13 -3.91 -5.68
CA ALA A 72 3.70 -3.73 -5.79
C ALA A 72 3.31 -2.26 -5.74
N ILE A 73 2.23 -1.91 -6.43
CA ILE A 73 1.52 -0.66 -6.21
C ILE A 73 0.33 -0.95 -5.31
N ILE A 74 0.33 -0.36 -4.11
CA ILE A 74 -0.70 -0.53 -3.09
C ILE A 74 -1.57 0.72 -3.07
N ARG A 75 -2.89 0.56 -3.16
CA ARG A 75 -3.87 1.63 -2.98
C ARG A 75 -4.53 1.48 -1.62
N LEU A 76 -4.65 2.58 -0.88
CA LEU A 76 -5.35 2.62 0.40
C LEU A 76 -5.97 3.99 0.67
N LEU A 77 -6.79 4.09 1.71
CA LEU A 77 -7.33 5.37 2.15
C LEU A 77 -6.24 6.26 2.74
N ALA A 78 -6.25 7.55 2.40
CA ALA A 78 -5.22 8.50 2.83
C ALA A 78 -5.09 8.58 4.36
N ARG A 79 -6.20 8.45 5.09
CA ARG A 79 -6.23 8.44 6.56
C ARG A 79 -5.50 7.25 7.21
N ASP A 80 -5.36 6.15 6.47
CA ASP A 80 -4.75 4.90 6.97
C ASP A 80 -3.32 4.73 6.47
N TYR A 81 -2.84 5.64 5.61
CA TYR A 81 -1.48 5.65 5.06
C TYR A 81 -0.41 5.52 6.15
N VAL A 82 -0.46 6.39 7.16
CA VAL A 82 0.57 6.43 8.22
C VAL A 82 0.61 5.12 8.99
N LYS A 83 -0.55 4.51 9.24
CA LYS A 83 -0.66 3.23 9.94
C LYS A 83 -0.05 2.10 9.12
N LEU A 84 -0.42 2.00 7.84
CA LEU A 84 0.12 0.96 6.96
C LEU A 84 1.63 1.13 6.79
N HIS A 85 2.11 2.36 6.56
CA HIS A 85 3.53 2.66 6.45
C HIS A 85 4.28 2.15 7.68
N LEU A 86 3.80 2.46 8.88
CA LEU A 86 4.41 2.00 10.13
C LEU A 86 4.45 0.46 10.22
N CYS A 87 3.35 -0.22 9.88
CA CYS A 87 3.28 -1.68 9.90
C CYS A 87 4.32 -2.30 8.95
N LEU A 88 4.43 -1.77 7.73
CA LEU A 88 5.37 -2.27 6.72
C LEU A 88 6.82 -2.03 7.14
N SER A 89 7.14 -0.87 7.71
CA SER A 89 8.48 -0.52 8.16
C SER A 89 8.98 -1.35 9.36
N LEU A 90 8.06 -1.92 10.15
CA LEU A 90 8.39 -2.72 11.33
C LEU A 90 8.45 -4.23 11.04
N LEU A 91 7.88 -4.69 9.94
CA LEU A 91 7.98 -6.10 9.55
C LEU A 91 9.43 -6.41 9.17
N ASN A 92 10.05 -7.36 9.88
CA ASN A 92 11.44 -7.76 9.68
C ASN A 92 11.62 -9.27 9.33
N GLU A 93 10.54 -10.04 9.38
CA GLU A 93 10.60 -11.50 9.25
C GLU A 93 9.31 -12.08 8.67
N TRP A 94 9.47 -13.06 7.77
CA TRP A 94 8.38 -13.87 7.23
C TRP A 94 8.86 -15.32 7.05
N LYS A 95 8.16 -16.28 7.65
CA LYS A 95 8.48 -17.72 7.59
C LYS A 95 9.97 -18.00 7.83
N ASP A 96 10.48 -17.51 8.96
CA ASP A 96 11.88 -17.69 9.41
C ASP A 96 12.93 -17.08 8.46
N SER A 97 12.50 -16.21 7.54
CA SER A 97 13.37 -15.48 6.62
C SER A 97 13.28 -13.98 6.89
N ARG A 98 14.44 -13.37 7.11
CA ARG A 98 14.53 -11.91 7.27
C ARG A 98 14.08 -11.22 5.99
N CYS A 99 13.14 -10.30 6.14
CA CYS A 99 12.58 -9.52 5.05
C CYS A 99 12.35 -8.07 5.49
N GLN A 100 12.27 -7.16 4.53
CA GLN A 100 11.95 -5.76 4.81
C GLN A 100 11.15 -5.18 3.65
N PHE A 101 10.22 -4.29 3.96
CA PHE A 101 9.58 -3.47 2.94
C PHE A 101 10.38 -2.20 2.67
N ILE A 102 10.54 -1.87 1.40
CA ILE A 102 11.15 -0.63 0.91
C ILE A 102 10.07 0.15 0.16
N ILE A 103 9.80 1.37 0.62
CA ILE A 103 8.82 2.26 -0.02
C ILE A 103 9.59 3.19 -0.95
N HIS A 104 9.38 3.05 -2.25
CA HIS A 104 10.07 3.83 -3.29
C HIS A 104 9.39 5.17 -3.55
N LYS A 105 8.05 5.19 -3.52
CA LYS A 105 7.23 6.36 -3.81
C LYS A 105 5.87 6.26 -3.14
N VAL A 106 5.27 7.41 -2.85
CA VAL A 106 3.90 7.59 -2.34
C VAL A 106 3.18 8.64 -3.20
#